data_AF-A0A6B1EQQ1-F1
#
_entry.id   AF-A0A6B1EQQ1-F1
#
_cell.length_a   1.000
_cell.length_b   1.000
_cell.length_c   1.000
_cell.angle_alpha   90.00
_cell.angle_beta   90.00
_cell.angle_gamma   90.00
#
_symmetry.space_group_name_H-M   'P 1'
#
loop_
_entity.id
_entity.type
_entity.pdbx_description
1 polymer ?
#
loop_
_entity_poly.entity_id
_entity_poly.type
_entity_poly.pdbx_seq_one_letter_code
_entity_poly.pdbx_strand_id
1 'polypeptide(L)'
;MFYPAYINLQDRKCLVVGGGAVAERKVVAMLISGGDVTVISPDATELLTYLAQIGTIRWHKRQLRAGDTHGYFLVCAATDFTDINTAVFTEAHEKNKIRLVNVVDVIPQCTFAAASVVTDGELMLSISTSGKSPATSRRLREHFEEVLHASSLYTLGYEDGVPVPIENQGLPYPVYLLLENRTCVILCRQKTTEIERRISLLSQCGASVVCPTPDEMKPHHLEDAFLVIANKPSAVGASCESEAGFIREYLDEPSAGTHFTPDLVIDDNLIISVSARNSQDIDKAKRLHKKLANQFENNGYGAFIEFLGTHRSEILKAFPTPKKRADFFERLINTVEDSVSGLQTPPTICCLRLTNPGCSAECLFNWVRHGNLERADTVTTNLLELHSGDRMCDQ
;
A
#
# COMPACT_ATOMS: atom_id res chain seq x y z
N MET A 1 11.93 2.74 0.93
CA MET A 1 11.07 2.40 -0.21
C MET A 1 10.40 1.06 0.05
N PHE A 2 9.16 0.86 -0.39
CA PHE A 2 8.49 -0.44 -0.31
C PHE A 2 8.31 -1.07 -1.69
N TYR A 3 8.31 -2.40 -1.78
CA TYR A 3 8.21 -3.10 -3.06
C TYR A 3 6.74 -3.32 -3.46
N PRO A 4 6.23 -2.73 -4.55
CA PRO A 4 4.85 -2.94 -4.99
C PRO A 4 4.63 -4.37 -5.45
N ALA A 5 3.57 -5.01 -4.97
CA ALA A 5 3.21 -6.38 -5.36
C ALA A 5 1.69 -6.52 -5.43
N TYR A 6 1.21 -7.18 -6.47
CA TYR A 6 -0.21 -7.49 -6.64
C TYR A 6 -0.41 -8.96 -6.30
N ILE A 7 -0.96 -9.22 -5.12
CA ILE A 7 -1.10 -10.56 -4.56
C ILE A 7 -2.34 -11.24 -5.15
N ASN A 8 -2.18 -12.48 -5.59
CA ASN A 8 -3.29 -13.32 -5.99
C ASN A 8 -3.93 -13.96 -4.75
N LEU A 9 -5.10 -13.45 -4.35
CA LEU A 9 -5.87 -13.99 -3.21
C LEU A 9 -6.94 -14.99 -3.61
N GLN A 10 -7.10 -15.30 -4.91
CA GLN A 10 -8.11 -16.25 -5.38
C GLN A 10 -8.00 -17.59 -4.63
N ASP A 11 -9.06 -17.94 -3.90
CA ASP A 11 -9.20 -19.14 -3.07
C ASP A 11 -8.12 -19.28 -1.96
N ARG A 12 -7.47 -18.17 -1.57
CA ARG A 12 -6.47 -18.14 -0.50
C ARG A 12 -7.11 -17.79 0.83
N LYS A 13 -6.81 -18.59 1.86
CA LYS A 13 -7.25 -18.35 3.24
C LYS A 13 -6.65 -17.06 3.78
N CYS A 14 -7.51 -16.13 4.17
CA CYS A 14 -7.14 -14.84 4.75
C CYS A 14 -7.74 -14.70 6.16
N LEU A 15 -6.93 -14.30 7.14
CA LEU A 15 -7.37 -14.06 8.51
C LEU A 15 -7.35 -12.57 8.83
N VAL A 16 -8.43 -12.06 9.42
CA VAL A 16 -8.49 -10.73 10.03
C VAL A 16 -8.84 -10.86 11.51
N VAL A 17 -7.98 -10.38 12.39
CA VAL A 17 -8.20 -10.33 13.84
C VAL A 17 -8.67 -8.93 14.21
N GLY A 18 -9.87 -8.83 14.78
CA GLY A 18 -10.61 -7.58 14.99
C GLY A 18 -11.83 -7.48 14.09
N GLY A 19 -12.83 -6.69 14.53
CA GLY A 19 -14.11 -6.55 13.84
C GLY A 19 -14.61 -5.11 13.74
N GLY A 20 -13.75 -4.12 13.94
CA GLY A 20 -14.08 -2.71 13.75
C GLY A 20 -13.95 -2.24 12.29
N ALA A 21 -14.12 -0.94 12.04
CA ALA A 21 -14.09 -0.34 10.70
C ALA A 21 -12.77 -0.58 9.94
N VAL A 22 -11.63 -0.72 10.62
CA VAL A 22 -10.36 -1.05 9.98
C VAL A 22 -10.35 -2.50 9.48
N ALA A 23 -10.86 -3.43 10.29
CA ALA A 23 -11.00 -4.82 9.91
C ALA A 23 -11.97 -4.99 8.74
N GLU A 24 -13.12 -4.30 8.80
CA GLU A 24 -14.12 -4.28 7.73
C GLU A 24 -13.52 -3.93 6.36
N ARG A 25 -12.77 -2.81 6.28
CA ARG A 25 -12.11 -2.38 5.04
C ARG A 25 -11.15 -3.43 4.48
N LYS A 26 -10.44 -4.15 5.35
CA LYS A 26 -9.54 -5.24 4.95
C LYS A 26 -10.30 -6.45 4.43
N VAL A 27 -11.39 -6.83 5.10
CA VAL A 27 -12.26 -7.91 4.67
C VAL A 27 -12.85 -7.62 3.29
N VAL A 28 -13.38 -6.40 3.09
CA VAL A 28 -13.91 -5.95 1.78
C VAL A 28 -12.86 -6.09 0.69
N ALA A 29 -11.66 -5.53 0.90
CA ALA A 29 -10.57 -5.61 -0.08
C ALA A 29 -10.14 -7.06 -0.38
N MET A 30 -10.11 -7.95 0.62
CA MET A 30 -9.77 -9.35 0.41
C MET A 30 -10.86 -10.11 -0.36
N LEU A 31 -12.14 -9.87 -0.06
CA LEU A 31 -13.28 -10.50 -0.73
C LEU A 31 -13.35 -10.14 -2.22
N ILE A 32 -13.16 -8.86 -2.53
CA ILE A 32 -13.11 -8.34 -3.91
C ILE A 32 -11.97 -9.01 -4.70
N SER A 33 -10.90 -9.40 -4.01
CA SER A 33 -9.76 -10.12 -4.57
C SER A 33 -9.88 -11.65 -4.54
N GLY A 34 -11.05 -12.18 -4.18
CA GLY A 34 -11.32 -13.63 -4.17
C GLY A 34 -10.75 -14.37 -2.95
N GLY A 35 -10.35 -13.65 -1.90
CA GLY A 35 -9.87 -14.22 -0.65
C GLY A 35 -10.95 -14.98 0.12
N ASP A 36 -10.57 -16.12 0.69
CA ASP A 36 -11.40 -16.90 1.60
C ASP A 36 -11.23 -16.38 3.03
N VAL A 37 -12.10 -15.44 3.43
CA VAL A 37 -11.88 -14.61 4.61
C VAL A 37 -12.49 -15.20 5.88
N THR A 38 -11.67 -15.24 6.93
CA THR A 38 -12.08 -15.54 8.31
C THR A 38 -11.81 -14.35 9.21
N VAL A 39 -12.79 -13.99 10.04
CA VAL A 39 -12.72 -12.92 11.03
C VAL A 39 -12.76 -13.51 12.43
N ILE A 40 -11.83 -13.13 13.29
CA ILE A 40 -11.84 -13.48 14.73
C ILE A 40 -11.98 -12.19 15.53
N SER A 41 -13.14 -12.01 16.18
CA SER A 41 -13.41 -10.86 17.03
C SER A 41 -14.64 -11.11 17.90
N PRO A 42 -14.66 -10.65 19.18
CA PRO A 42 -15.86 -10.71 20.03
C PRO A 42 -17.06 -9.94 19.44
N ASP A 43 -16.76 -8.82 18.80
CA ASP A 43 -17.73 -7.91 18.19
C ASP A 43 -17.34 -7.63 16.74
N ALA A 44 -18.33 -7.31 15.91
CA ALA A 44 -18.13 -7.00 14.50
C ALA A 44 -19.08 -5.87 14.08
N THR A 45 -18.69 -5.14 13.03
CA THR A 45 -19.55 -4.13 12.40
C THR A 45 -20.81 -4.76 11.78
N GLU A 46 -21.76 -3.91 11.38
CA GLU A 46 -22.99 -4.34 10.71
C GLU A 46 -22.72 -5.09 9.41
N LEU A 47 -21.84 -4.57 8.55
CA LEU A 47 -21.46 -5.25 7.31
C LEU A 47 -20.78 -6.59 7.57
N LEU A 48 -19.83 -6.68 8.50
CA LEU A 48 -19.19 -7.96 8.81
C LEU A 48 -20.18 -8.99 9.36
N THR A 49 -21.12 -8.55 10.19
CA THR A 49 -22.20 -9.40 10.70
C THR A 49 -23.09 -9.89 9.55
N TYR A 50 -23.50 -8.99 8.65
CA TYR A 50 -24.29 -9.31 7.47
C TYR A 50 -23.58 -10.31 6.54
N LEU A 51 -22.31 -10.05 6.19
CA LEU A 51 -21.50 -10.94 5.35
C LEU A 51 -21.33 -12.34 5.97
N ALA A 52 -21.25 -12.43 7.29
CA ALA A 52 -21.21 -13.72 7.99
C ALA A 52 -22.58 -14.45 7.92
N GLN A 53 -23.70 -13.73 8.03
CA GLN A 53 -25.05 -14.29 7.94
C GLN A 53 -25.35 -14.88 6.56
N ILE A 54 -24.91 -14.20 5.49
CA ILE A 54 -25.08 -14.68 4.12
C ILE A 54 -24.00 -15.69 3.70
N GLY A 55 -23.05 -16.02 4.58
CA GLY A 55 -22.03 -17.04 4.35
C GLY A 55 -20.84 -16.59 3.51
N THR A 56 -20.70 -15.29 3.22
CA THR A 56 -19.56 -14.73 2.47
C THR A 56 -18.26 -14.76 3.27
N ILE A 57 -18.32 -14.65 4.60
CA ILE A 57 -17.15 -14.78 5.49
C ILE A 57 -17.42 -15.77 6.61
N ARG A 58 -16.35 -16.34 7.18
CA ARG A 58 -16.42 -17.05 8.46
C ARG A 58 -16.15 -16.09 9.60
N TRP A 59 -17.12 -15.88 10.49
CA TRP A 59 -16.90 -15.09 11.71
C TRP A 59 -16.87 -15.98 12.95
N HIS A 60 -15.73 -15.96 13.65
CA HIS A 60 -15.59 -16.53 14.98
C HIS A 60 -15.80 -15.43 16.03
N LYS A 61 -17.01 -15.42 16.60
CA LYS A 61 -17.42 -14.48 17.66
C LYS A 61 -16.74 -14.80 19.00
N ARG A 62 -15.44 -14.55 19.10
CA ARG A 62 -14.60 -14.82 20.27
C ARG A 62 -13.28 -14.05 20.20
N GLN A 63 -12.53 -14.04 21.29
CA GLN A 63 -11.14 -13.60 21.30
C GLN A 63 -10.21 -14.58 20.57
N LEU A 64 -9.05 -14.07 20.16
CA LEU A 64 -7.93 -14.83 19.60
C LEU A 64 -7.43 -15.88 20.60
N ARG A 65 -7.03 -17.03 20.09
CA ARG A 65 -6.41 -18.13 20.82
C ARG A 65 -5.12 -18.55 20.11
N ALA A 66 -4.21 -19.17 20.86
CA ALA A 66 -3.02 -19.77 20.28
C ALA A 66 -3.41 -20.84 19.22
N GLY A 67 -2.72 -20.83 18.10
CA GLY A 67 -2.93 -21.69 16.94
C GLY A 67 -3.87 -21.12 15.88
N ASP A 68 -4.59 -20.03 16.17
CA ASP A 68 -5.59 -19.46 15.26
C ASP A 68 -4.98 -18.94 13.95
N THR A 69 -3.70 -18.57 13.93
CA THR A 69 -3.04 -18.06 12.73
C THR A 69 -2.53 -19.17 11.79
N HIS A 70 -2.63 -20.44 12.18
CA HIS A 70 -2.07 -21.55 11.41
C HIS A 70 -2.77 -21.78 10.06
N GLY A 71 -1.99 -22.01 8.99
CA GLY A 71 -2.50 -22.39 7.68
C GLY A 71 -3.14 -21.25 6.87
N TYR A 72 -3.04 -20.00 7.33
CA TYR A 72 -3.46 -18.84 6.56
C TYR A 72 -2.36 -18.37 5.61
N PHE A 73 -2.77 -17.88 4.44
CA PHE A 73 -1.86 -17.30 3.46
C PHE A 73 -1.53 -15.84 3.80
N LEU A 74 -2.53 -15.11 4.32
CA LEU A 74 -2.42 -13.71 4.72
C LEU A 74 -3.11 -13.50 6.07
N VAL A 75 -2.45 -12.76 6.96
CA VAL A 75 -2.99 -12.41 8.28
C VAL A 75 -2.96 -10.89 8.50
N CYS A 76 -4.05 -10.31 8.98
CA CYS A 76 -4.11 -8.92 9.41
C CYS A 76 -4.56 -8.82 10.88
N ALA A 77 -3.83 -8.04 11.69
CA ALA A 77 -4.27 -7.65 13.02
C ALA A 77 -4.75 -6.19 12.99
N ALA A 78 -6.01 -5.98 13.33
CA ALA A 78 -6.69 -4.69 13.28
C ALA A 78 -7.54 -4.48 14.55
N THR A 79 -6.96 -4.79 15.70
CA THR A 79 -7.58 -4.54 17.02
C THR A 79 -7.03 -3.26 17.64
N ASP A 80 -7.75 -2.71 18.62
CA ASP A 80 -7.29 -1.57 19.42
C ASP A 80 -6.28 -1.99 20.51
N PHE A 81 -5.94 -3.28 20.62
CA PHE A 81 -5.09 -3.83 21.67
C PHE A 81 -3.72 -4.23 21.12
N THR A 82 -2.69 -3.46 21.47
CA THR A 82 -1.30 -3.68 21.02
C THR A 82 -0.77 -5.08 21.36
N ASP A 83 -1.13 -5.63 22.53
CA ASP A 83 -0.68 -6.95 22.96
C ASP A 83 -1.25 -8.07 22.08
N ILE A 84 -2.53 -7.96 21.70
CA ILE A 84 -3.17 -8.91 20.78
C ILE A 84 -2.51 -8.80 19.40
N ASN A 85 -2.33 -7.59 18.91
CA ASN A 85 -1.71 -7.32 17.63
C ASN A 85 -0.28 -7.89 17.54
N THR A 86 0.52 -7.72 18.61
CA THR A 86 1.86 -8.28 18.72
C THR A 86 1.84 -9.81 18.76
N ALA A 87 0.91 -10.40 19.52
CA ALA A 87 0.76 -11.86 19.59
C ALA A 87 0.41 -12.47 18.22
N VAL A 88 -0.46 -11.81 17.44
CA VAL A 88 -0.78 -12.22 16.07
C VAL A 88 0.47 -12.20 15.20
N PHE A 89 1.28 -11.14 15.26
CA PHE A 89 2.51 -11.06 14.46
C PHE A 89 3.50 -12.16 14.80
N THR A 90 3.83 -12.34 16.09
CA THR A 90 4.74 -13.40 16.54
C THR A 90 4.26 -14.78 16.14
N GLU A 91 2.97 -15.07 16.30
CA GLU A 91 2.45 -16.38 15.93
C GLU A 91 2.41 -16.60 14.41
N ALA A 92 1.87 -15.65 13.65
CA ALA A 92 1.73 -15.76 12.20
C ALA A 92 3.09 -15.75 11.50
N HIS A 93 3.94 -14.76 11.79
CA HIS A 93 5.18 -14.54 11.05
C HIS A 93 6.34 -15.37 11.59
N GLU A 94 6.60 -15.32 12.90
CA GLU A 94 7.82 -15.91 13.47
C GLU A 94 7.69 -17.43 13.63
N LYS A 95 6.53 -17.91 14.10
CA LYS A 95 6.25 -19.35 14.31
C LYS A 95 5.72 -20.04 13.07
N ASN A 96 4.64 -19.51 12.48
CA ASN A 96 3.96 -20.13 11.33
C ASN A 96 4.57 -19.75 9.97
N LYS A 97 5.59 -18.89 9.95
CA LYS A 97 6.34 -18.50 8.74
C LYS A 97 5.48 -17.84 7.65
N ILE A 98 4.31 -17.30 7.98
CA ILE A 98 3.44 -16.58 7.04
C ILE A 98 4.16 -15.31 6.56
N ARG A 99 4.26 -15.13 5.24
CA ARG A 99 4.98 -13.99 4.64
C ARG A 99 4.14 -12.74 4.48
N LEU A 100 2.81 -12.85 4.53
CA LEU A 100 1.89 -11.73 4.40
C LEU A 100 1.22 -11.48 5.74
N VAL A 101 1.83 -10.65 6.59
CA VAL A 101 1.30 -10.22 7.87
C VAL A 101 1.27 -8.69 7.93
N ASN A 102 0.12 -8.12 8.30
CA ASN A 102 -0.02 -6.69 8.49
C ASN A 102 -0.66 -6.40 9.85
N VAL A 103 0.10 -5.73 10.72
CA VAL A 103 -0.41 -5.16 11.97
C VAL A 103 -0.68 -3.68 11.74
N VAL A 104 -1.95 -3.28 11.90
CA VAL A 104 -2.35 -1.89 11.64
C VAL A 104 -1.57 -0.94 12.54
N ASP A 105 -1.09 0.15 11.95
CA ASP A 105 -0.32 1.23 12.59
C ASP A 105 1.00 0.83 13.27
N VAL A 106 1.46 -0.43 13.14
CA VAL A 106 2.73 -0.92 13.69
C VAL A 106 3.63 -1.46 12.58
N ILE A 107 4.31 -0.55 11.87
CA ILE A 107 5.20 -0.87 10.73
C ILE A 107 6.26 -1.94 11.06
N PRO A 108 6.96 -1.92 12.21
CA PRO A 108 7.95 -2.96 12.54
C PRO A 108 7.36 -4.37 12.66
N GLN A 109 6.04 -4.47 12.87
CA GLN A 109 5.29 -5.73 12.94
C GLN A 109 4.48 -5.96 11.64
N CYS A 110 4.99 -5.47 10.51
CA CYS A 110 4.41 -5.70 9.20
C CYS A 110 5.44 -6.35 8.26
N THR A 111 4.95 -7.21 7.39
CA THR A 111 5.70 -7.70 6.22
C THR A 111 5.20 -7.07 4.92
N PHE A 112 4.02 -6.47 4.96
CA PHE A 112 3.48 -5.64 3.89
C PHE A 112 2.66 -4.48 4.45
N ALA A 113 2.55 -3.39 3.69
CA ALA A 113 1.62 -2.30 3.89
C ALA A 113 0.48 -2.40 2.88
N ALA A 114 -0.74 -2.08 3.30
CA ALA A 114 -1.87 -1.97 2.39
C ALA A 114 -1.66 -0.77 1.45
N ALA A 115 -2.05 -0.93 0.19
CA ALA A 115 -2.00 0.14 -0.78
C ALA A 115 -3.21 1.09 -0.66
N SER A 116 -3.04 2.36 -1.05
CA SER A 116 -4.18 3.19 -1.47
C SER A 116 -4.53 2.81 -2.90
N VAL A 117 -5.80 2.49 -3.16
CA VAL A 117 -6.20 1.87 -4.43
C VAL A 117 -7.34 2.64 -5.07
N VAL A 118 -7.30 2.74 -6.41
CA VAL A 118 -8.38 3.28 -7.24
C VAL A 118 -8.72 2.26 -8.31
N THR A 119 -10.00 1.97 -8.50
CA THR A 119 -10.48 0.97 -9.44
C THR A 119 -11.56 1.55 -10.35
N ASP A 120 -11.27 1.62 -11.66
CA ASP A 120 -12.21 2.00 -12.71
C ASP A 120 -12.47 0.79 -13.60
N GLY A 121 -13.48 0.00 -13.25
CA GLY A 121 -13.77 -1.29 -13.87
C GLY A 121 -12.56 -2.22 -13.82
N GLU A 122 -11.93 -2.41 -14.97
CA GLU A 122 -10.84 -3.36 -15.18
C GLU A 122 -9.45 -2.74 -14.97
N LEU A 123 -9.40 -1.43 -14.76
CA LEU A 123 -8.19 -0.66 -14.49
C LEU A 123 -8.00 -0.51 -12.97
N MET A 124 -6.80 -0.83 -12.48
CA MET A 124 -6.41 -0.61 -11.09
C MET A 124 -5.19 0.30 -11.01
N LEU A 125 -5.24 1.26 -10.08
CA LEU A 125 -4.09 2.04 -9.66
C LEU A 125 -3.83 1.78 -8.19
N SER A 126 -2.55 1.70 -7.81
CA SER A 126 -2.16 1.71 -6.40
C SER A 126 -1.13 2.81 -6.14
N ILE A 127 -1.23 3.48 -4.99
CA ILE A 127 -0.41 4.66 -4.66
C ILE A 127 0.24 4.43 -3.30
N SER A 128 1.56 4.65 -3.23
CA SER A 128 2.31 4.64 -1.99
C SER A 128 3.27 5.80 -1.94
N THR A 129 3.40 6.35 -0.74
CA THR A 129 4.41 7.34 -0.36
C THR A 129 5.46 6.72 0.57
N SER A 130 5.57 5.39 0.58
CA SER A 130 6.41 4.59 1.48
C SER A 130 6.24 4.96 2.97
N GLY A 131 5.02 5.31 3.38
CA GLY A 131 4.69 5.73 4.74
C GLY A 131 5.11 7.16 5.12
N LYS A 132 5.74 7.92 4.21
CA LYS A 132 6.19 9.29 4.45
C LYS A 132 5.05 10.30 4.53
N SER A 133 4.05 10.16 3.66
CA SER A 133 2.85 11.02 3.69
C SER A 133 1.58 10.24 3.31
N PRO A 134 0.88 9.64 4.29
CA PRO A 134 -0.43 9.03 4.06
C PRO A 134 -1.48 10.02 3.52
N ALA A 135 -1.41 11.28 3.94
CA ALA A 135 -2.31 12.34 3.47
C ALA A 135 -2.14 12.59 1.96
N THR A 136 -0.90 12.67 1.46
CA THR A 136 -0.67 12.83 0.01
C THR A 136 -1.13 11.61 -0.78
N SER A 137 -0.92 10.39 -0.26
CA SER A 137 -1.45 9.17 -0.86
C SER A 137 -2.99 9.20 -0.97
N ARG A 138 -3.67 9.66 0.10
CA ARG A 138 -5.12 9.87 0.11
C ARG A 138 -5.57 10.90 -0.93
N ARG A 139 -4.92 12.06 -1.00
CA ARG A 139 -5.26 13.12 -1.99
C ARG A 139 -5.11 12.67 -3.43
N LEU A 140 -4.02 11.96 -3.73
CA LEU A 140 -3.81 11.39 -5.07
C LEU A 140 -4.88 10.35 -5.41
N ARG A 141 -5.23 9.49 -4.44
CA ARG A 141 -6.31 8.51 -4.60
C ARG A 141 -7.65 9.20 -4.90
N GLU A 142 -8.08 10.14 -4.07
CA GLU A 142 -9.35 10.88 -4.25
C GLU A 142 -9.38 11.62 -5.59
N HIS A 143 -8.26 12.21 -6.00
CA HIS A 143 -8.15 12.85 -7.31
C HIS A 143 -8.32 11.84 -8.46
N PHE A 144 -7.66 10.69 -8.41
CA PHE A 144 -7.84 9.67 -9.44
C PHE A 144 -9.24 9.04 -9.40
N GLU A 145 -9.87 8.94 -8.23
CA GLU A 145 -11.28 8.54 -8.13
C GLU A 145 -12.19 9.54 -8.87
N GLU A 146 -11.99 10.84 -8.67
CA GLU A 146 -12.71 11.90 -9.39
C GLU A 146 -12.47 11.84 -10.91
N VAL A 147 -11.21 11.76 -11.35
CA VAL A 147 -10.82 11.81 -12.78
C VAL A 147 -11.22 10.55 -13.55
N LEU A 148 -11.18 9.39 -12.90
CA LEU A 148 -11.54 8.11 -13.52
C LEU A 148 -13.03 7.78 -13.32
N HIS A 149 -13.79 8.59 -12.59
CA HIS A 149 -15.15 8.28 -12.16
C HIS A 149 -15.23 6.91 -11.45
N ALA A 150 -14.20 6.58 -10.68
CA ALA A 150 -14.07 5.29 -10.01
C ALA A 150 -14.96 5.24 -8.76
N SER A 151 -15.53 4.06 -8.49
CA SER A 151 -16.16 3.79 -7.19
C SER A 151 -15.10 3.58 -6.13
N SER A 152 -15.30 4.14 -4.94
CA SER A 152 -14.34 3.96 -3.86
C SER A 152 -14.45 2.56 -3.25
N LEU A 153 -13.34 1.85 -3.13
CA LEU A 153 -13.29 0.58 -2.40
C LEU A 153 -13.76 0.73 -0.95
N TYR A 154 -13.67 1.94 -0.38
CA TYR A 154 -14.10 2.25 0.98
C TYR A 154 -15.63 2.37 1.14
N THR A 155 -16.38 2.47 0.04
CA THR A 155 -17.84 2.52 0.05
C THR A 155 -18.47 1.20 -0.40
N LEU A 156 -17.65 0.21 -0.81
CA LEU A 156 -18.17 -1.10 -1.20
C LEU A 156 -18.72 -1.86 0.00
N GLY A 157 -19.84 -2.55 -0.22
CA GLY A 157 -20.57 -3.28 0.81
C GLY A 157 -21.68 -2.47 1.48
N TYR A 158 -21.90 -1.20 1.12
CA TYR A 158 -23.07 -0.44 1.55
C TYR A 158 -23.77 0.25 0.37
N GLU A 159 -25.10 0.19 0.36
CA GLU A 159 -25.97 1.00 -0.51
C GLU A 159 -27.00 1.72 0.37
N ASP A 160 -27.09 3.05 0.26
CA ASP A 160 -27.95 3.90 1.09
C ASP A 160 -27.81 3.64 2.62
N GLY A 161 -26.59 3.30 3.05
CA GLY A 161 -26.27 2.98 4.45
C GLY A 161 -26.64 1.56 4.90
N VAL A 162 -27.15 0.72 3.99
CA VAL A 162 -27.52 -0.67 4.27
C VAL A 162 -26.45 -1.62 3.75
N PRO A 163 -26.01 -2.63 4.53
CA PRO A 163 -25.10 -3.66 4.06
C PRO A 163 -25.61 -4.41 2.83
N VAL A 164 -24.77 -4.55 1.80
CA VAL A 164 -25.06 -5.31 0.58
C VAL A 164 -23.99 -6.40 0.34
N PRO A 165 -24.29 -7.45 -0.45
CA PRO A 165 -23.30 -8.48 -0.77
C PRO A 165 -22.05 -7.90 -1.43
N ILE A 166 -20.90 -8.53 -1.19
CA ILE A 166 -19.65 -8.21 -1.85
C ILE A 166 -19.31 -9.36 -2.78
N GLU A 167 -19.22 -9.08 -4.07
CA GLU A 167 -18.82 -10.05 -5.08
C GLU A 167 -17.32 -10.02 -5.30
N ASN A 168 -16.75 -11.20 -5.59
CA ASN A 168 -15.37 -11.31 -6.06
C ASN A 168 -15.28 -10.63 -7.44
N GLN A 169 -14.55 -9.52 -7.49
CA GLN A 169 -14.33 -8.80 -8.74
C GLN A 169 -13.09 -9.29 -9.45
N GLY A 170 -12.40 -10.35 -9.00
CA GLY A 170 -11.19 -10.88 -9.63
C GLY A 170 -10.06 -9.86 -9.72
N LEU A 171 -10.08 -8.85 -8.84
CA LEU A 171 -9.05 -7.83 -8.75
C LEU A 171 -7.88 -8.38 -7.92
N PRO A 172 -6.62 -8.14 -8.30
CA PRO A 172 -5.50 -8.50 -7.44
C PRO A 172 -5.57 -7.73 -6.11
N TYR A 173 -4.92 -8.23 -5.06
CA TYR A 173 -4.82 -7.54 -3.77
C TYR A 173 -3.51 -6.74 -3.73
N PRO A 174 -3.54 -5.42 -3.98
CA PRO A 174 -2.34 -4.61 -4.07
C PRO A 174 -1.75 -4.36 -2.68
N VAL A 175 -0.47 -4.67 -2.55
CA VAL A 175 0.32 -4.45 -1.34
C VAL A 175 1.65 -3.82 -1.67
N TYR A 176 2.29 -3.28 -0.65
CA TYR A 176 3.69 -2.88 -0.69
C TYR A 176 4.46 -3.74 0.29
N LEU A 177 5.31 -4.64 -0.20
CA LEU A 177 6.13 -5.53 0.63
C LEU A 177 7.24 -4.74 1.33
N LEU A 178 7.43 -5.02 2.62
CA LEU A 178 8.49 -4.46 3.45
C LEU A 178 9.64 -5.45 3.44
N LEU A 179 10.63 -5.21 2.58
CA LEU A 179 11.70 -6.15 2.27
C LEU A 179 13.02 -5.89 3.00
N GLU A 180 13.08 -4.87 3.86
CA GLU A 180 14.29 -4.55 4.62
C GLU A 180 14.79 -5.76 5.40
N ASN A 181 16.07 -6.12 5.19
CA ASN A 181 16.73 -7.30 5.77
C ASN A 181 16.08 -8.66 5.44
N ARG A 182 15.26 -8.73 4.38
CA ARG A 182 14.64 -9.97 3.91
C ARG A 182 15.36 -10.54 2.70
N THR A 183 15.54 -11.86 2.70
CA THR A 183 16.16 -12.58 1.58
C THR A 183 15.18 -12.69 0.42
N CYS A 184 15.59 -12.17 -0.73
CA CYS A 184 14.87 -12.31 -2.00
C CYS A 184 15.74 -13.10 -2.98
N VAL A 185 15.20 -14.17 -3.55
CA VAL A 185 15.94 -15.07 -4.43
C VAL A 185 15.50 -14.85 -5.87
N ILE A 186 16.45 -14.77 -6.79
CA ILE A 186 16.17 -14.62 -8.21
C ILE A 186 16.75 -15.83 -8.95
N LEU A 187 15.86 -16.60 -9.57
CA LEU A 187 16.16 -17.85 -10.27
C LEU A 187 15.97 -17.65 -11.77
N CYS A 188 17.01 -17.14 -12.42
CA CYS A 188 16.98 -16.85 -13.84
C CYS A 188 18.27 -17.34 -14.51
N ARG A 189 18.14 -18.03 -15.65
CA ARG A 189 19.29 -18.54 -16.43
C ARG A 189 20.07 -17.44 -17.14
N GLN A 190 19.40 -16.35 -17.52
CA GLN A 190 19.98 -15.21 -18.22
C GLN A 190 19.52 -13.93 -17.55
N LYS A 191 20.44 -12.97 -17.38
CA LYS A 191 20.10 -11.62 -16.91
C LYS A 191 19.50 -10.83 -18.07
N THR A 192 18.19 -10.60 -18.01
CA THR A 192 17.49 -9.67 -18.91
C THR A 192 17.44 -8.29 -18.27
N THR A 193 17.17 -7.25 -19.06
CA THR A 193 16.96 -5.88 -18.55
C THR A 193 15.84 -5.83 -17.49
N GLU A 194 14.80 -6.64 -17.66
CA GLU A 194 13.71 -6.72 -16.68
C GLU A 194 14.20 -7.32 -15.35
N ILE A 195 14.99 -8.38 -15.38
CA ILE A 195 15.58 -8.96 -14.16
C ILE A 195 16.52 -7.97 -13.47
N GLU A 196 17.34 -7.26 -14.23
CA GLU A 196 18.23 -6.22 -13.68
C GLU A 196 17.44 -5.10 -13.01
N ARG A 197 16.32 -4.68 -13.62
CA ARG A 197 15.39 -3.74 -13.02
C ARG A 197 14.78 -4.28 -11.72
N ARG A 198 14.38 -5.56 -11.68
CA ARG A 198 13.87 -6.21 -10.46
C ARG A 198 14.92 -6.26 -9.35
N ILE A 199 16.16 -6.65 -9.68
CA ILE A 199 17.31 -6.66 -8.75
C ILE A 199 17.52 -5.26 -8.15
N SER A 200 17.54 -4.24 -9.01
CA SER A 200 17.72 -2.85 -8.59
C SER A 200 16.62 -2.40 -7.63
N LEU A 201 15.35 -2.63 -7.98
CA LEU A 201 14.21 -2.26 -7.15
C LEU A 201 14.20 -3.00 -5.80
N LEU A 202 14.50 -4.30 -5.78
CA LEU A 202 14.60 -5.08 -4.55
C LEU A 202 15.70 -4.53 -3.63
N SER A 203 16.86 -4.20 -4.20
CA SER A 203 18.00 -3.64 -3.47
C SER A 203 17.65 -2.25 -2.88
N GLN A 204 16.95 -1.40 -3.64
CA GLN A 204 16.43 -0.11 -3.16
C GLN A 204 15.41 -0.24 -2.03
N CYS A 205 14.70 -1.37 -1.96
CA CYS A 205 13.78 -1.71 -0.87
C CYS A 205 14.48 -2.32 0.36
N GLY A 206 15.81 -2.43 0.35
CA GLY A 206 16.60 -2.98 1.45
C GLY A 206 16.63 -4.51 1.51
N ALA A 207 16.25 -5.19 0.43
CA ALA A 207 16.28 -6.65 0.36
C ALA A 207 17.72 -7.18 0.25
N SER A 208 17.99 -8.34 0.85
CA SER A 208 19.19 -9.12 0.56
C SER A 208 18.90 -9.98 -0.67
N VAL A 209 19.44 -9.58 -1.83
CA VAL A 209 19.17 -10.24 -3.11
C VAL A 209 20.19 -11.34 -3.38
N VAL A 210 19.71 -12.57 -3.58
CA VAL A 210 20.53 -13.75 -3.90
C VAL A 210 20.17 -14.24 -5.30
N CYS A 211 21.16 -14.38 -6.17
CA CYS A 211 20.96 -14.83 -7.56
C CYS A 211 21.79 -16.09 -7.83
N PRO A 212 21.39 -17.26 -7.29
CA PRO A 212 22.15 -18.49 -7.51
C PRO A 212 21.96 -18.96 -8.96
N THR A 213 22.99 -19.57 -9.55
CA THR A 213 22.79 -20.29 -10.81
C THR A 213 21.93 -21.55 -10.56
N PRO A 214 21.20 -22.07 -11.56
CA PRO A 214 20.38 -23.28 -11.37
C PRO A 214 21.17 -24.47 -10.80
N ASP A 215 22.44 -24.60 -11.17
CA ASP A 215 23.32 -25.68 -10.71
C ASP A 215 23.85 -25.47 -9.28
N GLU A 216 23.85 -24.23 -8.79
CA GLU A 216 24.21 -23.86 -7.42
C GLU A 216 23.01 -23.82 -6.46
N MET A 217 21.80 -23.99 -7.00
CA MET A 217 20.57 -23.94 -6.20
C MET A 217 20.52 -25.14 -5.25
N LYS A 218 20.41 -24.85 -3.95
CA LYS A 218 20.23 -25.84 -2.89
C LYS A 218 18.93 -25.53 -2.14
N PRO A 219 18.23 -26.52 -1.56
CA PRO A 219 16.97 -26.32 -0.84
C PRO A 219 17.00 -25.22 0.21
N HIS A 220 18.08 -25.15 1.02
CA HIS A 220 18.25 -24.12 2.06
C HIS A 220 18.25 -22.67 1.54
N HIS A 221 18.54 -22.42 0.26
CA HIS A 221 18.42 -21.07 -0.32
C HIS A 221 16.95 -20.60 -0.38
N LEU A 222 16.00 -21.52 -0.37
CA LEU A 222 14.56 -21.25 -0.45
C LEU A 222 13.85 -21.33 0.90
N GLU A 223 14.42 -22.03 1.88
CA GLU A 223 13.82 -22.21 3.23
C GLU A 223 13.51 -20.88 3.92
N ASP A 224 14.44 -19.93 3.86
CA ASP A 224 14.30 -18.59 4.45
C ASP A 224 13.96 -17.50 3.44
N ALA A 225 13.69 -17.86 2.18
CA ALA A 225 13.29 -16.89 1.18
C ALA A 225 11.97 -16.22 1.61
N PHE A 226 11.93 -14.90 1.49
CA PHE A 226 10.68 -14.15 1.62
C PHE A 226 9.96 -14.07 0.27
N LEU A 227 10.73 -13.77 -0.77
CA LEU A 227 10.27 -13.57 -2.13
C LEU A 227 11.20 -14.31 -3.10
N VAL A 228 10.62 -14.98 -4.09
CA VAL A 228 11.32 -15.67 -5.18
C VAL A 228 10.82 -15.14 -6.51
N ILE A 229 11.72 -14.66 -7.37
CA ILE A 229 11.41 -14.27 -8.74
C ILE A 229 12.06 -15.26 -9.69
N ALA A 230 11.31 -15.83 -10.61
CA ALA A 230 11.83 -16.75 -11.61
C ALA A 230 11.17 -16.50 -12.97
N ASN A 231 11.77 -17.03 -14.05
CA ASN A 231 11.13 -16.92 -15.37
C ASN A 231 9.89 -17.83 -15.46
N LYS A 232 10.00 -19.08 -14.99
CA LYS A 232 8.95 -20.11 -15.11
C LYS A 232 8.85 -20.97 -13.84
N PRO A 233 7.70 -21.61 -13.57
CA PRO A 233 7.52 -22.54 -12.45
C PRO A 233 8.59 -23.64 -12.38
N SER A 234 8.94 -24.21 -13.54
CA SER A 234 9.95 -25.28 -13.65
C SER A 234 11.32 -24.93 -13.07
N ALA A 235 11.63 -23.64 -12.88
CA ALA A 235 12.89 -23.19 -12.29
C ALA A 235 12.93 -23.34 -10.76
N VAL A 236 11.79 -23.49 -10.09
CA VAL A 236 11.69 -23.61 -8.62
C VAL A 236 11.68 -25.08 -8.16
N GLY A 237 11.48 -26.03 -9.08
CA GLY A 237 11.47 -27.47 -8.83
C GLY A 237 10.18 -27.96 -8.15
N ALA A 238 9.63 -29.09 -8.63
CA ALA A 238 8.31 -29.60 -8.19
C ALA A 238 8.22 -29.94 -6.68
N SER A 239 9.34 -30.23 -6.01
CA SER A 239 9.38 -30.54 -4.57
C SER A 239 9.30 -29.30 -3.67
N CYS A 240 9.37 -28.09 -4.22
CA CYS A 240 9.24 -26.84 -3.47
C CYS A 240 7.86 -26.17 -3.65
N GLU A 241 6.99 -26.66 -4.54
CA GLU A 241 5.77 -25.93 -4.91
C GLU A 241 4.62 -26.06 -3.89
N SER A 242 4.52 -27.19 -3.18
CA SER A 242 3.42 -27.50 -2.25
C SER A 242 3.66 -27.10 -0.78
N GLU A 243 4.92 -26.86 -0.39
CA GLU A 243 5.31 -26.57 1.01
C GLU A 243 6.04 -25.22 1.20
N ALA A 244 6.37 -24.52 0.11
CA ALA A 244 7.09 -23.25 0.18
C ALA A 244 6.24 -22.13 0.80
N GLY A 245 6.58 -21.75 2.03
CA GLY A 245 6.05 -20.56 2.70
C GLY A 245 6.66 -19.25 2.17
N PHE A 246 6.93 -19.09 0.87
CA PHE A 246 7.46 -17.85 0.29
C PHE A 246 6.55 -17.25 -0.78
N ILE A 247 6.69 -15.95 -1.04
CA ILE A 247 6.00 -15.25 -2.12
C ILE A 247 6.76 -15.52 -3.43
N ARG A 248 6.06 -15.75 -4.55
CA ARG A 248 6.67 -16.12 -5.83
C ARG A 248 6.11 -15.35 -7.02
N GLU A 249 6.99 -14.89 -7.89
CA GLU A 249 6.70 -14.26 -9.19
C GLU A 249 7.24 -15.16 -10.30
N TYR A 250 6.44 -15.35 -11.34
CA TYR A 250 6.89 -15.98 -12.58
C TYR A 250 6.71 -14.99 -13.73
N LEU A 251 7.82 -14.55 -14.33
CA LEU A 251 7.79 -13.50 -15.36
C LEU A 251 7.09 -13.95 -16.65
N ASP A 252 7.28 -15.21 -17.05
CA ASP A 252 6.70 -15.75 -18.28
C ASP A 252 5.26 -16.26 -18.07
N GLU A 253 4.87 -16.53 -16.82
CA GLU A 253 3.54 -17.06 -16.45
C GLU A 253 3.01 -16.44 -15.14
N PRO A 254 2.65 -15.14 -15.14
CA PRO A 254 2.28 -14.42 -13.92
C PRO A 254 1.13 -15.07 -13.12
N SER A 255 0.20 -15.75 -13.80
CA SER A 255 -0.93 -16.44 -13.18
C SER A 255 -0.55 -17.63 -12.31
N ALA A 256 0.62 -18.25 -12.55
CA ALA A 256 1.14 -19.34 -11.73
C ALA A 256 1.81 -18.84 -10.42
N GLY A 257 2.09 -17.54 -10.34
CA GLY A 257 2.70 -16.90 -9.19
C GLY A 257 1.72 -16.71 -8.02
N THR A 258 2.24 -16.38 -6.84
CA THR A 258 1.41 -15.83 -5.76
C THR A 258 1.28 -14.32 -5.85
N HIS A 259 2.13 -13.69 -6.66
CA HIS A 259 2.03 -12.28 -7.01
C HIS A 259 2.63 -12.03 -8.40
N PHE A 260 2.34 -10.85 -8.91
CA PHE A 260 3.09 -10.22 -9.98
C PHE A 260 3.36 -8.77 -9.63
N THR A 261 4.37 -8.18 -10.26
CA THR A 261 4.64 -6.76 -10.10
C THR A 261 3.99 -5.96 -11.23
N PRO A 262 3.10 -4.99 -10.93
CA PRO A 262 2.45 -4.16 -11.94
C PRO A 262 3.42 -3.21 -12.64
N ASP A 263 2.94 -2.49 -13.68
CA ASP A 263 3.69 -1.39 -14.26
C ASP A 263 3.82 -0.25 -13.25
N LEU A 264 5.04 0.28 -13.11
CA LEU A 264 5.38 1.23 -12.04
C LEU A 264 5.79 2.57 -12.63
N VAL A 265 5.29 3.63 -12.01
CA VAL A 265 5.81 5.00 -12.08
C VAL A 265 6.47 5.27 -10.74
N ILE A 266 7.76 5.61 -10.77
CA ILE A 266 8.58 5.75 -9.58
C ILE A 266 9.23 7.13 -9.58
N ASP A 267 8.94 7.91 -8.54
CA ASP A 267 9.55 9.22 -8.27
C ASP A 267 9.94 9.25 -6.78
N ASP A 268 11.21 8.92 -6.48
CA ASP A 268 11.72 8.64 -5.14
C ASP A 268 10.82 7.66 -4.35
N ASN A 269 10.24 8.08 -3.22
CA ASN A 269 9.35 7.25 -2.40
C ASN A 269 7.88 7.31 -2.84
N LEU A 270 7.55 8.06 -3.89
CA LEU A 270 6.25 8.00 -4.56
C LEU A 270 6.26 6.86 -5.58
N ILE A 271 5.39 5.87 -5.36
CA ILE A 271 5.21 4.74 -6.25
C ILE A 271 3.74 4.69 -6.66
N ILE A 272 3.48 4.86 -7.95
CA ILE A 272 2.16 4.64 -8.55
C ILE A 272 2.25 3.40 -9.41
N SER A 273 1.43 2.40 -9.11
CA SER A 273 1.27 1.25 -9.97
C SER A 273 0.03 1.39 -10.84
N VAL A 274 0.10 0.83 -12.04
CA VAL A 274 -1.02 0.75 -12.98
C VAL A 274 -1.12 -0.69 -13.47
N SER A 275 -2.33 -1.25 -13.47
CA SER A 275 -2.58 -2.53 -14.11
C SER A 275 -3.96 -2.57 -14.75
N ALA A 276 -4.14 -3.50 -15.67
CA ALA A 276 -5.44 -3.85 -16.25
C ALA A 276 -5.67 -5.36 -16.15
N ARG A 277 -6.92 -5.76 -15.93
CA ARG A 277 -7.34 -7.16 -15.82
C ARG A 277 -7.51 -7.87 -17.16
N ASN A 278 -8.03 -7.16 -18.17
CA ASN A 278 -8.34 -7.74 -19.48
C ASN A 278 -7.45 -7.15 -20.58
N SER A 279 -7.39 -7.85 -21.73
CA SER A 279 -6.56 -7.44 -22.87
C SER A 279 -6.99 -6.14 -23.54
N GLN A 280 -8.27 -5.75 -23.45
CA GLN A 280 -8.80 -4.53 -24.05
C GLN A 280 -8.32 -3.28 -23.28
N ASP A 281 -8.16 -3.40 -21.96
CA ASP A 281 -7.74 -2.32 -21.07
C ASP A 281 -6.22 -2.26 -20.87
N ILE A 282 -5.44 -3.25 -21.35
CA ILE A 282 -3.97 -3.17 -21.34
C ILE A 282 -3.47 -1.91 -22.05
N ASP A 283 -4.06 -1.54 -23.19
CA ASP A 283 -3.68 -0.32 -23.91
C ASP A 283 -4.10 0.94 -23.17
N LYS A 284 -5.24 0.90 -22.46
CA LYS A 284 -5.70 1.99 -21.58
C LYS A 284 -4.70 2.17 -20.42
N ALA A 285 -4.30 1.08 -19.77
CA ALA A 285 -3.30 1.08 -18.70
C ALA A 285 -1.94 1.60 -19.19
N LYS A 286 -1.43 1.16 -20.35
CA LYS A 286 -0.17 1.66 -20.93
C LYS A 286 -0.22 3.16 -21.24
N ARG A 287 -1.33 3.64 -21.82
CA ARG A 287 -1.51 5.08 -22.09
C ARG A 287 -1.56 5.88 -20.80
N LEU A 288 -2.24 5.38 -19.78
CA LEU A 288 -2.32 6.02 -18.48
C LEU A 288 -0.95 6.02 -17.78
N HIS A 289 -0.26 4.88 -17.74
CA HIS A 289 1.09 4.75 -17.22
C HIS A 289 2.04 5.78 -17.86
N LYS A 290 2.05 5.90 -19.19
CA LYS A 290 2.88 6.90 -19.87
C LYS A 290 2.55 8.34 -19.48
N LYS A 291 1.26 8.67 -19.32
CA LYS A 291 0.83 10.00 -18.85
C LYS A 291 1.30 10.27 -17.43
N LEU A 292 1.15 9.29 -16.55
CA LEU A 292 1.57 9.36 -15.16
C LEU A 292 3.10 9.45 -15.05
N ALA A 293 3.87 8.65 -15.80
CA ALA A 293 5.32 8.72 -15.84
C ALA A 293 5.80 10.13 -16.24
N ASN A 294 5.25 10.68 -17.33
CA ASN A 294 5.56 12.05 -17.75
C ASN A 294 5.24 13.08 -16.66
N GLN A 295 4.15 12.88 -15.92
CA GLN A 295 3.69 13.80 -14.90
C GLN A 295 4.46 13.70 -13.58
N PHE A 296 4.73 12.51 -13.07
CA PHE A 296 5.30 12.36 -11.73
C PHE A 296 6.83 12.37 -11.79
N GLU A 297 7.44 11.55 -12.65
CA GLU A 297 8.90 11.36 -12.70
C GLU A 297 9.68 12.63 -13.06
N ASN A 298 9.02 13.60 -13.71
CA ASN A 298 9.68 14.82 -14.20
C ASN A 298 9.29 16.11 -13.45
N ASN A 299 8.46 16.05 -12.41
CA ASN A 299 7.90 17.25 -11.79
C ASN A 299 8.12 17.35 -10.27
N GLY A 300 8.98 16.51 -9.71
CA GLY A 300 9.47 16.63 -8.32
C GLY A 300 8.43 16.28 -7.25
N TYR A 301 7.51 15.37 -7.55
CA TYR A 301 6.55 14.88 -6.55
C TYR A 301 7.25 14.01 -5.50
N GLY A 302 8.23 13.24 -5.91
CA GLY A 302 9.12 12.46 -5.06
C GLY A 302 9.83 13.34 -4.04
N ALA A 303 10.51 14.38 -4.52
CA ALA A 303 11.15 15.39 -3.67
C ALA A 303 10.19 16.02 -2.64
N PHE A 304 8.93 16.27 -3.03
CA PHE A 304 7.92 16.76 -2.10
C PHE A 304 7.53 15.72 -1.03
N ILE A 305 7.36 14.45 -1.41
CA ILE A 305 7.13 13.36 -0.46
C ILE A 305 8.33 13.17 0.48
N GLU A 306 9.55 13.30 -0.04
CA GLU A 306 10.78 13.27 0.75
C GLU A 306 10.78 14.37 1.81
N PHE A 307 10.51 15.60 1.39
CA PHE A 307 10.38 16.76 2.26
C PHE A 307 9.34 16.55 3.37
N LEU A 308 8.13 16.07 3.04
CA LEU A 308 7.13 15.78 4.07
C LEU A 308 7.60 14.68 5.04
N GLY A 309 8.40 13.74 4.53
CA GLY A 309 8.99 12.66 5.32
C GLY A 309 10.03 13.12 6.34
N THR A 310 10.83 14.15 6.04
CA THR A 310 11.85 14.69 6.99
C THR A 310 11.19 15.29 8.22
N HIS A 311 10.04 15.95 8.05
CA HIS A 311 9.25 16.57 9.12
C HIS A 311 8.34 15.61 9.89
N ARG A 312 8.22 14.35 9.44
CA ARG A 312 7.26 13.37 9.99
C ARG A 312 7.46 13.11 11.49
N SER A 313 8.71 13.03 11.95
CA SER A 313 9.03 12.78 13.36
C SER A 313 8.54 13.91 14.27
N GLU A 314 8.71 15.15 13.84
CA GLU A 314 8.28 16.35 14.56
C GLU A 314 6.76 16.45 14.59
N ILE A 315 6.10 16.21 13.44
CA ILE A 315 4.64 16.16 13.32
C ILE A 315 4.04 15.10 14.25
N LEU A 316 4.64 13.89 14.33
CA LEU A 316 4.17 12.83 15.22
C LEU A 316 4.27 13.22 16.70
N LYS A 317 5.31 13.94 17.10
CA LYS A 317 5.48 14.46 18.47
C LYS A 317 4.49 15.59 18.77
N ALA A 318 4.25 16.47 17.80
CA ALA A 318 3.34 17.61 17.96
C ALA A 318 1.86 17.17 18.00
N PHE A 319 1.49 16.15 17.23
CA PHE A 319 0.10 15.71 17.04
C PHE A 319 -0.07 14.21 17.37
N PRO A 320 -0.54 13.87 18.59
CA PRO A 320 -0.56 12.49 19.08
C PRO A 320 -1.67 11.64 18.43
N THR A 321 -2.74 12.24 17.93
CA THR A 321 -3.86 11.50 17.32
C THR A 321 -3.74 11.43 15.79
N PRO A 322 -4.16 10.32 15.15
CA PRO A 322 -4.17 10.21 13.68
C PRO A 322 -4.95 11.33 12.99
N LYS A 323 -6.09 11.74 13.57
CA LYS A 323 -6.93 12.82 13.04
C LYS A 323 -6.19 14.16 13.01
N LYS A 324 -5.60 14.58 14.13
CA LYS A 324 -4.84 15.84 14.20
C LYS A 324 -3.66 15.86 13.24
N ARG A 325 -2.98 14.71 13.05
CA ARG A 325 -1.91 14.58 12.05
C ARG A 325 -2.44 14.76 10.63
N ALA A 326 -3.54 14.10 10.28
CA ALA A 326 -4.16 14.25 8.98
C ALA A 326 -4.54 15.72 8.71
N ASP A 327 -5.22 16.36 9.66
CA ASP A 327 -5.62 17.77 9.56
C ASP A 327 -4.41 18.71 9.38
N PHE A 328 -3.32 18.47 10.10
CA PHE A 328 -2.09 19.22 9.94
C PHE A 328 -1.46 19.03 8.55
N PHE A 329 -1.32 17.79 8.07
CA PHE A 329 -0.80 17.53 6.73
C PHE A 329 -1.67 18.18 5.64
N GLU A 330 -3.00 18.16 5.79
CA GLU A 330 -3.91 18.83 4.86
C GLU A 330 -3.66 20.35 4.80
N ARG A 331 -3.48 20.99 5.97
CA ARG A 331 -3.12 22.41 6.06
C ARG A 331 -1.76 22.68 5.43
N LEU A 332 -0.75 21.89 5.79
CA LEU A 332 0.61 22.03 5.30
C LEU A 332 0.66 21.94 3.77
N ILE A 333 0.04 20.90 3.18
CA ILE A 333 0.02 20.71 1.73
C ILE A 333 -0.76 21.83 1.02
N ASN A 334 -1.78 22.42 1.67
CA ASN A 334 -2.54 23.55 1.13
C ASN A 334 -1.88 24.92 1.33
N THR A 335 -0.65 24.97 1.87
CA THR A 335 0.00 26.26 2.13
C THR A 335 0.35 26.95 0.81
N VAL A 336 -0.25 28.12 0.62
CA VAL A 336 0.00 29.05 -0.47
C VAL A 336 0.35 30.40 0.16
N GLU A 337 1.35 31.08 -0.39
CA GLU A 337 1.67 32.44 0.02
C GLU A 337 0.90 33.43 -0.86
N ASP A 338 -0.01 34.19 -0.26
CA ASP A 338 -0.74 35.25 -0.96
C ASP A 338 0.23 36.35 -1.41
N SER A 339 0.56 36.36 -2.70
CA SER A 339 1.30 37.46 -3.32
C SER A 339 0.35 38.32 -4.16
N VAL A 340 -0.06 39.45 -3.57
CA VAL A 340 -0.36 40.75 -4.20
C VAL A 340 -0.77 40.71 -5.69
N SER A 341 -2.04 40.46 -5.98
CA SER A 341 -2.81 41.16 -7.04
C SER A 341 -4.27 40.72 -6.97
N GLY A 342 -5.20 41.67 -7.15
CA GLY A 342 -6.63 41.48 -6.87
C GLY A 342 -7.35 40.62 -7.90
N LEU A 343 -7.09 39.32 -7.90
CA LEU A 343 -7.92 38.30 -8.51
C LEU A 343 -8.52 37.44 -7.38
N GLN A 344 -9.76 37.76 -7.02
CA GLN A 344 -10.60 36.94 -6.15
C GLN A 344 -11.00 35.66 -6.90
N THR A 345 -10.08 34.71 -7.00
CA THR A 345 -10.44 33.29 -7.07
C THR A 345 -9.37 32.55 -6.28
N PRO A 346 -9.71 31.82 -5.19
CA PRO A 346 -8.77 30.91 -4.57
C PRO A 346 -8.24 29.97 -5.66
N PRO A 347 -6.98 29.51 -5.62
CA PRO A 347 -6.48 28.58 -6.62
C PRO A 347 -7.31 27.30 -6.53
N THR A 348 -8.36 27.22 -7.34
CA THR A 348 -9.11 25.99 -7.54
C THR A 348 -8.13 25.06 -8.21
N ILE A 349 -7.65 24.08 -7.42
CA ILE A 349 -6.80 22.95 -7.81
C ILE A 349 -5.27 23.26 -7.76
N CYS A 350 -4.71 23.21 -6.54
CA CYS A 350 -3.25 23.20 -6.29
C CYS A 350 -2.59 21.90 -6.80
N CYS A 351 -1.27 21.87 -7.00
CA CYS A 351 -0.48 20.78 -7.61
C CYS A 351 -0.68 19.36 -7.02
N LEU A 352 -1.42 19.22 -5.90
CA LEU A 352 -1.90 17.92 -5.40
C LEU A 352 -3.40 17.69 -5.59
N ARG A 353 -3.90 18.20 -6.71
CA ARG A 353 -4.95 17.64 -7.57
C ARG A 353 -4.52 17.67 -9.06
N LEU A 354 -3.22 17.44 -9.31
CA LEU A 354 -2.58 17.05 -10.58
C LEU A 354 -2.76 17.96 -11.81
N THR A 355 -3.29 19.17 -11.67
CA THR A 355 -3.46 20.06 -12.82
C THR A 355 -2.24 20.96 -13.01
N ASN A 356 -1.71 20.91 -14.23
CA ASN A 356 -0.68 21.79 -14.78
C ASN A 356 0.72 21.68 -14.15
N PRO A 357 1.60 20.82 -14.69
CA PRO A 357 3.03 20.82 -14.38
C PRO A 357 3.70 22.21 -14.49
N GLY A 358 3.18 23.08 -15.37
CA GLY A 358 3.62 24.47 -15.56
C GLY A 358 3.06 25.48 -14.55
N CYS A 359 2.42 25.03 -13.46
CA CYS A 359 1.96 25.92 -12.38
C CYS A 359 3.15 26.70 -11.76
N SER A 360 3.01 28.02 -11.65
CA SER A 360 4.03 28.91 -11.07
C SER A 360 3.58 29.55 -9.75
N ALA A 361 2.56 28.98 -9.08
CA ALA A 361 2.09 29.50 -7.80
C ALA A 361 3.18 29.42 -6.72
N GLU A 362 3.23 30.41 -5.83
CA GLU A 362 4.08 30.38 -4.65
C GLU A 362 3.43 29.51 -3.57
N CYS A 363 3.71 28.21 -3.61
CA CYS A 363 3.17 27.24 -2.68
C CYS A 363 4.25 26.25 -2.23
N LEU A 364 3.98 25.56 -1.11
CA LEU A 364 4.93 24.62 -0.50
C LEU A 364 5.48 23.59 -1.51
N PHE A 365 4.60 23.02 -2.33
CA PHE A 365 5.00 22.06 -3.37
C PHE A 365 5.98 22.66 -4.38
N ASN A 366 5.70 23.85 -4.90
CA ASN A 366 6.54 24.49 -5.90
C ASN A 366 7.88 24.95 -5.30
N TRP A 367 7.90 25.41 -4.04
CA TRP A 367 9.16 25.70 -3.37
C TRP A 367 10.05 24.47 -3.27
N VAL A 368 9.49 23.34 -2.83
CA VAL A 368 10.26 22.09 -2.70
C VAL A 368 10.75 21.61 -4.07
N ARG A 369 9.87 21.52 -5.09
CA ARG A 369 10.28 21.00 -6.40
C ARG A 369 11.27 21.89 -7.14
N HIS A 370 11.33 23.19 -6.80
CA HIS A 370 12.30 24.15 -7.36
C HIS A 370 13.53 24.35 -6.45
N GLY A 371 13.68 23.55 -5.38
CA GLY A 371 14.86 23.55 -4.51
C GLY A 371 14.90 24.66 -3.47
N ASN A 372 13.81 25.40 -3.26
CA ASN A 372 13.70 26.43 -2.23
C ASN A 372 13.33 25.82 -0.86
N LEU A 373 14.20 24.94 -0.36
CA LEU A 373 13.97 24.13 0.84
C LEU A 373 13.98 24.97 2.12
N GLU A 374 14.87 25.96 2.23
CA GLU A 374 14.94 26.84 3.41
C GLU A 374 13.62 27.58 3.66
N ARG A 375 12.98 28.08 2.59
CA ARG A 375 11.66 28.70 2.65
C ARG A 375 10.59 27.69 3.08
N ALA A 376 10.60 26.50 2.48
CA ALA A 376 9.65 25.44 2.80
C ALA A 376 9.76 25.00 4.28
N ASP A 377 10.99 24.85 4.79
CA ASP A 377 11.28 24.50 6.18
C ASP A 377 10.81 25.61 7.14
N THR A 378 11.09 26.88 6.82
CA THR A 378 10.65 28.02 7.63
C THR A 378 9.14 28.05 7.79
N VAL A 379 8.40 27.89 6.69
CA VAL A 379 6.92 27.88 6.72
C VAL A 379 6.39 26.66 7.48
N THR A 380 6.99 25.49 7.30
CA THR A 380 6.60 24.26 8.02
C THR A 380 6.81 24.40 9.52
N THR A 381 7.95 24.97 9.92
CA THR A 381 8.29 25.22 11.33
C THR A 381 7.32 26.21 11.96
N ASN A 382 7.03 27.33 11.28
CA ASN A 382 6.05 28.32 11.76
C ASN A 382 4.66 27.70 11.97
N LEU A 383 4.21 26.81 11.06
CA LEU A 383 2.93 26.11 11.21
C LEU A 383 2.92 25.14 12.39
N LEU A 384 4.03 24.47 12.67
CA LEU A 384 4.21 23.60 13.83
C LEU A 384 4.17 24.42 15.14
N GLU A 385 4.82 25.58 15.18
CA GLU A 385 4.86 26.47 16.34
C GLU A 385 3.49 27.11 16.65
N LEU A 386 2.77 27.58 15.64
CA LEU A 386 1.42 28.14 15.80
C LEU A 386 0.45 27.17 16.49
N HIS A 387 0.50 25.88 16.18
CA HIS A 387 -0.33 24.86 16.83
C HIS A 387 0.19 24.42 18.21
N SER A 388 1.48 24.66 18.49
CA SER A 388 2.07 24.43 19.81
C SER A 388 1.60 25.50 20.81
N GLY A 389 1.35 26.73 20.34
CA GLY A 389 0.79 27.84 21.12
C GLY A 389 -0.69 27.67 21.50
N ASP A 390 -1.50 27.01 20.66
CA ASP A 390 -2.90 26.67 20.98
C ASP A 390 -3.05 25.71 22.17
N ARG A 391 -1.95 25.09 22.65
CA ARG A 391 -1.96 24.31 23.90
C ARG A 391 -2.18 25.16 25.16
N MET A 392 -2.11 26.50 25.08
CA MET A 392 -2.31 27.39 26.23
C MET A 392 -3.73 27.96 26.38
N CYS A 393 -4.64 27.73 25.41
CA CYS A 393 -6.00 28.31 25.46
C CYS A 393 -7.12 27.33 25.86
N ASP A 394 -6.81 26.05 26.07
CA ASP A 394 -7.76 25.03 26.54
C ASP A 394 -7.46 24.61 28.00
N GLN A 395 -7.49 25.57 28.94
CA GLN A 395 -7.60 25.30 30.38
C GLN A 395 -8.87 25.92 30.98
#